data_AF-A0A3R7BIA3-F1
#
_entry.id   AF-A0A3R7BIA3-F1
#
_cell.length_a   1.000
_cell.length_b   1.000
_cell.length_c   1.000
_cell.angle_alpha   90.00
_cell.angle_beta   90.00
_cell.angle_gamma   90.00
#
_symmetry.space_group_name_H-M   'P 1'
#
loop_
_entity.id
_entity.type
_entity.pdbx_description
1 polymer ?
#
loop_
_entity_poly.entity_id
_entity_poly.type
_entity_poly.pdbx_seq_one_letter_code
_entity_poly.pdbx_strand_id
1 'polypeptide(L)'
;MHKRVPDVVNAVKPEDYTMDAEEHGPEDRTEIEGEYKKSLLGVGYDPDGSERSGSFLQLDHSVLCSTTVQEGIEVLDSSEALEKYSWLSDYFWRAVAADKDIYTKAVADKQTGGYFIRAAPGVKSIFPLQAGLFIGKERLSQNVHNIVIVEEGAELHIITGC
;
A
#
# COMPACT_ATOMS: atom_id res chain seq x y z
N MET A 1 25.72 -0.89 -31.85
CA MET A 1 26.22 -0.62 -30.47
C MET A 1 25.03 -0.32 -29.57
N HIS A 2 24.49 -1.33 -28.89
CA HIS A 2 23.51 -1.10 -27.82
C HIS A 2 24.27 -0.51 -26.64
N LYS A 3 24.02 0.76 -26.31
CA LYS A 3 24.49 1.34 -25.04
C LYS A 3 23.82 0.51 -23.94
N ARG A 4 24.60 -0.16 -23.10
CA ARG A 4 24.06 -0.76 -21.87
C ARG A 4 23.44 0.38 -21.07
N VAL A 5 22.18 0.21 -20.67
CA VAL A 5 21.58 1.01 -19.61
C VAL A 5 22.50 0.84 -18.40
N PRO A 6 22.96 1.91 -17.73
CA PRO A 6 23.77 1.77 -16.51
C PRO A 6 23.06 0.84 -15.53
N ASP A 7 23.81 0.06 -14.73
CA ASP A 7 23.24 -0.65 -13.58
C ASP A 7 22.68 0.41 -12.61
N VAL A 8 21.39 0.72 -12.77
CA VAL A 8 20.63 1.64 -11.89
C VAL A 8 20.26 0.95 -10.57
N VAL A 9 20.51 -0.35 -10.49
CA VAL A 9 20.33 -1.15 -9.27
C VAL A 9 21.26 -0.57 -8.21
N ASN A 10 20.70 0.12 -7.22
CA ASN A 10 21.39 0.76 -6.09
C ASN A 10 21.87 2.22 -6.29
N ALA A 11 21.37 2.95 -7.29
CA ALA A 11 21.74 4.37 -7.44
C ALA A 11 21.23 5.27 -6.29
N VAL A 12 20.10 4.90 -5.69
CA VAL A 12 19.50 5.53 -4.51
C VAL A 12 19.64 4.56 -3.35
N LYS A 13 20.20 5.01 -2.22
CA LYS A 13 20.35 4.17 -1.04
C LYS A 13 19.29 4.50 0.01
N PRO A 14 18.57 3.50 0.54
CA PRO A 14 17.59 3.74 1.62
C PRO A 14 18.18 4.45 2.84
N GLU A 15 19.46 4.22 3.16
CA GLU A 15 20.18 4.85 4.27
C GLU A 15 20.32 6.39 4.15
N ASP A 16 20.16 6.95 2.94
CA ASP A 16 20.24 8.40 2.70
C ASP A 16 18.93 9.13 3.05
N TYR A 17 17.88 8.38 3.41
CA TYR A 17 16.52 8.87 3.67
C TYR A 17 16.15 8.67 5.14
N THR A 18 15.34 9.57 5.67
CA THR A 18 14.89 9.46 7.06
C THR A 18 13.78 8.42 7.19
N MET A 19 13.74 7.75 8.34
CA MET A 19 12.63 6.90 8.77
C MET A 19 11.78 7.57 9.86
N ASP A 20 12.10 8.82 10.21
CA ASP A 20 11.34 9.61 11.16
C ASP A 20 10.16 10.27 10.43
N ALA A 21 8.93 9.92 10.80
CA ALA A 21 7.69 10.46 10.25
C ALA A 21 6.80 10.99 11.39
N GLU A 22 5.95 11.96 11.08
CA GLU A 22 4.89 12.34 12.02
C GLU A 22 3.87 11.20 12.11
N GLU A 23 3.44 10.89 13.33
CA GLU A 23 2.40 9.90 13.55
C GLU A 23 1.03 10.57 13.39
N HIS A 24 0.26 10.04 12.45
CA HIS A 24 -1.14 10.39 12.24
C HIS A 24 -2.03 9.19 12.54
N GLY A 25 -3.21 9.48 13.08
CA GLY A 25 -4.26 8.50 13.30
C GLY A 25 -5.40 8.60 12.29
N PRO A 26 -6.34 7.64 12.29
CA PRO A 26 -7.55 7.71 11.47
C PRO A 26 -8.39 8.98 11.70
N GLU A 27 -8.27 9.61 12.86
CA GLU A 27 -8.90 10.88 13.21
C GLU A 27 -8.41 12.05 12.35
N ASP A 28 -7.15 12.02 11.90
CA ASP A 28 -6.54 13.08 11.09
C ASP A 28 -6.92 12.96 9.61
N ARG A 29 -7.52 11.85 9.21
CA ARG A 29 -7.84 11.51 7.82
C ARG A 29 -8.56 12.66 7.10
N THR A 30 -9.56 13.26 7.71
CA THR A 30 -10.39 14.29 7.05
C THR A 30 -9.59 15.55 6.76
N GLU A 31 -8.70 15.93 7.69
CA GLU A 31 -7.82 17.08 7.51
C GLU A 31 -6.80 16.81 6.40
N ILE A 32 -6.13 15.66 6.44
CA ILE A 32 -5.13 15.24 5.46
C ILE A 32 -5.75 15.09 4.06
N GLU A 33 -6.91 14.44 3.94
CA GLU A 33 -7.62 14.34 2.65
C GLU A 33 -8.01 15.72 2.12
N GLY A 34 -8.29 16.69 3.00
CA GLY A 34 -8.53 18.08 2.64
C GLY A 34 -7.26 18.77 2.12
N GLU A 35 -6.15 18.65 2.85
CA GLU A 35 -4.85 19.24 2.49
C GLU A 35 -4.35 18.70 1.14
N TYR A 36 -4.40 17.38 0.95
CA TYR A 36 -3.88 16.71 -0.24
C TYR A 36 -4.93 16.47 -1.33
N LYS A 37 -6.15 17.01 -1.20
CA LYS A 37 -7.29 16.70 -2.08
C LYS A 37 -6.96 16.72 -3.57
N LYS A 38 -6.28 17.78 -4.04
CA LYS A 38 -5.92 17.92 -5.45
C LYS A 38 -4.92 16.86 -5.90
N SER A 39 -3.95 16.54 -5.06
CA SER A 39 -2.93 15.53 -5.34
C SER A 39 -3.55 14.13 -5.38
N LEU A 40 -4.40 13.81 -4.39
CA LEU A 40 -5.14 12.55 -4.32
C LEU A 40 -6.01 12.33 -5.57
N LEU A 41 -6.81 13.32 -5.95
CA LEU A 41 -7.64 13.24 -7.16
C LEU A 41 -6.77 13.13 -8.42
N GLY A 42 -5.60 13.78 -8.44
CA GLY A 42 -4.66 13.72 -9.56
C GLY A 42 -4.10 12.31 -9.84
N VAL A 43 -4.10 11.44 -8.83
CA VAL A 43 -3.66 10.04 -8.94
C VAL A 43 -4.82 9.03 -8.91
N GLY A 44 -6.07 9.51 -8.97
CA GLY A 44 -7.26 8.66 -9.03
C GLY A 44 -7.79 8.17 -7.68
N TYR A 45 -7.25 8.67 -6.56
CA TYR A 45 -7.82 8.46 -5.23
C TYR A 45 -8.90 9.53 -4.97
N ASP A 46 -10.13 9.09 -4.74
CA ASP A 46 -11.25 9.96 -4.43
C ASP A 46 -11.57 9.92 -2.93
N PRO A 47 -11.29 11.00 -2.16
CA PRO A 47 -11.60 11.06 -0.73
C PRO A 47 -13.07 10.81 -0.40
N ASP A 48 -14.00 11.16 -1.30
CA ASP A 48 -15.43 10.95 -1.09
C ASP A 48 -15.78 9.44 -1.11
N GLY A 49 -14.89 8.59 -1.67
CA GLY A 49 -15.05 7.14 -1.70
C GLY A 49 -16.19 6.65 -2.61
N SER A 50 -16.74 7.54 -3.44
CA SER A 50 -17.85 7.22 -4.32
C SER A 50 -17.43 6.22 -5.39
N GLU A 51 -18.32 5.26 -5.71
CA GLU A 51 -18.03 4.22 -6.70
C GLU A 51 -16.71 3.48 -6.39
N ARG A 52 -16.51 3.10 -5.12
CA ARG A 52 -15.39 2.27 -4.66
C ARG A 52 -15.90 1.10 -3.83
N SER A 53 -15.21 -0.04 -3.93
CA SER A 53 -15.50 -1.22 -3.09
C SER A 53 -14.78 -1.18 -1.73
N GLY A 54 -13.80 -0.31 -1.59
CA GLY A 54 -13.06 -0.04 -0.36
C GLY A 54 -12.02 1.05 -0.60
N SER A 55 -11.47 1.58 0.49
CA SER A 55 -10.41 2.59 0.45
C SER A 55 -9.30 2.25 1.44
N PHE A 56 -8.06 2.32 0.98
CA PHE A 56 -6.87 2.34 1.81
C PHE A 56 -6.12 3.65 1.60
N LEU A 57 -5.69 4.32 2.66
CA LEU A 57 -4.85 5.50 2.55
C LEU A 57 -3.75 5.45 3.60
N GLN A 58 -2.51 5.57 3.12
CA GLN A 58 -1.33 5.72 3.94
C GLN A 58 -0.62 7.03 3.58
N LEU A 59 -0.34 7.84 4.60
CA LEU A 59 0.56 8.99 4.50
C LEU A 59 1.81 8.67 5.31
N ASP A 60 2.98 8.78 4.69
CA ASP A 60 4.26 8.47 5.34
C ASP A 60 4.20 7.07 6.00
N HIS A 61 4.29 6.96 7.32
CA HIS A 61 4.26 5.67 8.01
C HIS A 61 2.91 5.38 8.69
N SER A 62 1.90 6.23 8.47
CA SER A 62 0.59 6.16 9.10
C SER A 62 -0.50 5.71 8.14
N VAL A 63 -1.22 4.65 8.51
CA VAL A 63 -2.44 4.22 7.82
C VAL A 63 -3.63 5.01 8.36
N LEU A 64 -4.15 5.91 7.53
CA LEU A 64 -5.25 6.81 7.87
C LEU A 64 -6.62 6.19 7.58
N CYS A 65 -6.69 5.27 6.63
CA CYS A 65 -7.93 4.66 6.19
C CYS A 65 -7.67 3.21 5.78
N SER A 66 -8.51 2.31 6.28
CA SER A 66 -8.66 0.96 5.75
C SER A 66 -10.13 0.57 5.87
N THR A 67 -10.92 0.95 4.86
CA THR A 67 -12.38 0.79 4.88
C THR A 67 -12.83 -0.12 3.76
N THR A 68 -13.77 -0.99 4.11
CA THR A 68 -14.42 -1.91 3.16
C THR A 68 -15.87 -1.49 3.00
N VAL A 69 -16.33 -1.43 1.75
CA VAL A 69 -17.74 -1.11 1.42
C VAL A 69 -18.46 -2.34 0.89
N GLN A 70 -17.79 -3.15 0.06
CA GLN A 70 -18.39 -4.35 -0.53
C GLN A 70 -18.10 -5.59 0.31
N GLU A 71 -19.15 -6.34 0.65
CA GLU A 71 -19.02 -7.63 1.34
C GLU A 71 -18.15 -8.61 0.55
N GLY A 72 -17.27 -9.31 1.26
CA GLY A 72 -16.36 -10.30 0.68
C GLY A 72 -15.10 -9.71 0.04
N ILE A 73 -14.96 -8.39 0.01
CA ILE A 73 -13.67 -7.71 -0.16
C ILE A 73 -13.18 -7.32 1.23
N GLU A 74 -11.89 -7.42 1.49
CA GLU A 74 -11.28 -6.97 2.75
C GLU A 74 -10.05 -6.14 2.42
N VAL A 75 -9.84 -5.08 3.19
CA VAL A 75 -8.61 -4.29 3.17
C VAL A 75 -8.18 -3.99 4.59
N LEU A 76 -6.90 -4.19 4.88
CA LEU A 76 -6.25 -3.97 6.18
C LEU A 76 -4.85 -3.37 5.97
N ASP A 77 -4.25 -2.85 7.04
CA ASP A 77 -2.79 -2.76 7.08
C ASP A 77 -2.19 -4.18 7.00
N SER A 78 -1.12 -4.33 6.24
CA SER A 78 -0.46 -5.62 6.01
C SER A 78 0.14 -6.22 7.28
N SER A 79 0.59 -5.39 8.22
CA SER A 79 1.08 -5.84 9.53
C SER A 79 -0.09 -6.34 10.39
N GLU A 80 -1.20 -5.61 10.41
CA GLU A 80 -2.44 -6.04 11.07
C GLU A 80 -2.94 -7.37 10.48
N ALA A 81 -2.92 -7.52 9.15
CA ALA A 81 -3.35 -8.75 8.49
C ALA A 81 -2.46 -9.95 8.84
N LEU A 82 -1.14 -9.74 8.99
CA LEU A 82 -0.22 -10.78 9.42
C LEU A 82 -0.49 -11.25 10.85
N GLU A 83 -0.85 -10.34 11.75
CA GLU A 83 -1.24 -10.68 13.12
C GLU A 83 -2.58 -11.42 13.15
N LYS A 84 -3.53 -10.98 12.32
CA LYS A 84 -4.88 -11.54 12.21
C LYS A 84 -4.90 -12.94 11.58
N TYR A 85 -4.06 -13.17 10.57
CA TYR A 85 -4.10 -14.36 9.73
C TYR A 85 -2.77 -15.12 9.75
N SER A 86 -2.69 -16.15 10.59
CA SER A 86 -1.48 -17.00 10.69
C SER A 86 -1.06 -17.60 9.35
N TRP A 87 -2.02 -17.94 8.48
CA TRP A 87 -1.77 -18.48 7.13
C TRP A 87 -1.16 -17.46 6.15
N LEU A 88 -1.25 -16.16 6.43
CA LEU A 88 -0.71 -15.13 5.51
C LEU A 88 0.82 -15.20 5.44
N SER A 89 1.47 -15.69 6.50
CA SER A 89 2.91 -15.95 6.52
C SER A 89 3.39 -16.91 5.43
N ASP A 90 2.51 -17.78 4.92
CA ASP A 90 2.84 -18.67 3.80
C ASP A 90 2.99 -17.93 2.47
N TYR A 91 2.44 -16.72 2.36
CA TYR A 91 2.49 -15.87 1.15
C TYR A 91 3.49 -14.70 1.28
N PHE A 92 3.77 -14.26 2.50
CA PHE A 92 4.67 -13.15 2.80
C PHE A 92 6.09 -13.42 2.27
N TRP A 93 6.66 -12.46 1.52
CA TRP A 93 7.98 -12.60 0.85
C TRP A 93 8.18 -13.87 -0.02
N ARG A 94 7.11 -14.48 -0.55
CA ARG A 94 7.22 -15.63 -1.47
C ARG A 94 7.38 -15.24 -2.92
N ALA A 95 6.55 -14.31 -3.39
CA ALA A 95 6.59 -13.85 -4.79
C ALA A 95 7.80 -12.96 -5.07
N VAL A 96 8.22 -12.18 -4.07
CA VAL A 96 9.42 -11.35 -4.09
C VAL A 96 10.25 -11.79 -2.89
N ALA A 97 11.54 -12.11 -3.09
CA ALA A 97 12.43 -12.47 -1.99
C ALA A 97 12.83 -11.23 -1.19
N ALA A 98 12.89 -11.35 0.13
CA ALA A 98 13.26 -10.27 1.04
C ALA A 98 14.69 -9.73 0.78
N ASP A 99 15.60 -10.58 0.33
CA ASP A 99 17.01 -10.28 0.09
C ASP A 99 17.35 -10.06 -1.39
N LYS A 100 16.34 -9.85 -2.24
CA LYS A 100 16.53 -9.68 -3.70
C LYS A 100 17.45 -8.51 -4.03
N ASP A 101 17.29 -7.38 -3.36
CA ASP A 101 18.12 -6.19 -3.51
C ASP A 101 18.10 -5.33 -2.22
N ILE A 102 18.76 -4.17 -2.26
CA ILE A 102 18.85 -3.28 -1.09
C ILE A 102 17.48 -2.69 -0.70
N TYR A 103 16.53 -2.60 -1.62
CA TYR A 103 15.21 -2.01 -1.39
C TYR A 103 14.29 -3.04 -0.74
N THR A 104 14.22 -4.26 -1.28
CA THR A 104 13.45 -5.35 -0.64
C THR A 104 13.99 -5.64 0.75
N LYS A 105 15.32 -5.59 0.91
CA LYS A 105 15.95 -5.77 2.22
C LYS A 105 15.57 -4.65 3.19
N ALA A 106 15.58 -3.39 2.75
CA ALA A 106 15.16 -2.27 3.59
C ALA A 106 13.70 -2.39 4.05
N VAL A 107 12.80 -2.83 3.15
CA VAL A 107 11.40 -3.10 3.51
C VAL A 107 11.28 -4.26 4.50
N ALA A 108 12.02 -5.36 4.29
CA ALA A 108 12.01 -6.51 5.17
C ALA A 108 12.57 -6.20 6.57
N ASP A 109 13.62 -5.38 6.64
CA ASP A 109 14.27 -4.98 7.91
C ASP A 109 13.40 -3.96 8.67
N LYS A 110 12.72 -3.05 7.95
CA LYS A 110 11.89 -1.99 8.55
C LYS A 110 10.71 -1.63 7.65
N GLN A 111 9.65 -2.41 7.76
CA GLN A 111 8.36 -2.11 7.12
C GLN A 111 7.65 -0.95 7.84
N THR A 112 6.96 -0.11 7.09
CA THR A 112 6.23 1.07 7.59
C THR A 112 4.79 1.09 7.10
N GLY A 113 4.17 -0.07 6.97
CA GLY A 113 2.80 -0.25 6.47
C GLY A 113 2.76 -0.94 5.10
N GLY A 114 1.75 -0.59 4.32
CA GLY A 114 1.32 -1.29 3.11
C GLY A 114 0.00 -2.01 3.34
N TYR A 115 -0.74 -2.25 2.27
CA TYR A 115 -2.07 -2.86 2.34
C TYR A 115 -2.04 -4.38 2.20
N PHE A 116 -2.91 -5.05 2.95
CA PHE A 116 -3.40 -6.36 2.60
C PHE A 116 -4.79 -6.22 1.98
N ILE A 117 -5.00 -6.77 0.79
CA ILE A 117 -6.31 -6.82 0.15
C ILE A 117 -6.67 -8.26 -0.18
N ARG A 118 -7.89 -8.67 0.16
CA ARG A 118 -8.40 -10.00 -0.19
C ARG A 118 -9.79 -9.91 -0.81
N ALA A 119 -9.97 -10.63 -1.91
CA ALA A 119 -11.30 -10.92 -2.45
C ALA A 119 -11.64 -12.39 -2.17
N ALA A 120 -12.71 -12.64 -1.43
CA ALA A 120 -13.16 -13.97 -1.03
C ALA A 120 -13.62 -14.81 -2.23
N PRO A 121 -13.72 -16.15 -2.12
CA PRO A 121 -14.05 -17.02 -3.24
C PRO A 121 -15.31 -16.61 -3.98
N GLY A 122 -15.25 -16.55 -5.31
CA GLY A 122 -16.37 -16.16 -6.18
C GLY A 122 -16.79 -14.69 -6.13
N VAL A 123 -16.19 -13.86 -5.26
CA VAL A 123 -16.55 -12.44 -5.13
C VAL A 123 -15.99 -11.65 -6.31
N LYS A 124 -16.84 -10.83 -6.93
CA LYS A 124 -16.44 -9.91 -8.00
C LYS A 124 -16.62 -8.48 -7.55
N SER A 125 -15.57 -7.67 -7.58
CA SER A 125 -15.65 -6.26 -7.23
C SER A 125 -16.58 -5.53 -8.20
N ILE A 126 -17.64 -4.89 -7.69
CA ILE A 126 -18.60 -4.09 -8.47
C ILE A 126 -17.92 -2.80 -8.93
N PHE A 127 -17.15 -2.20 -8.03
CA PHE A 127 -16.36 -1.00 -8.23
C PHE A 127 -14.91 -1.27 -7.81
N PRO A 128 -13.92 -0.52 -8.35
CA PRO A 128 -12.54 -0.70 -7.97
C PRO A 128 -12.32 -0.38 -6.48
N LEU A 129 -11.43 -1.12 -5.84
CA LEU A 129 -10.87 -0.73 -4.55
C LEU A 129 -9.80 0.32 -4.81
N GLN A 130 -9.77 1.40 -4.02
CA GLN A 130 -8.72 2.41 -4.14
C GLN A 130 -7.69 2.31 -3.02
N ALA A 131 -6.42 2.50 -3.37
CA ALA A 131 -5.32 2.60 -2.42
C ALA A 131 -4.51 3.87 -2.70
N GLY A 132 -4.20 4.65 -1.68
CA GLY A 132 -3.30 5.79 -1.73
C GLY A 132 -2.07 5.54 -0.87
N LEU A 133 -0.88 5.70 -1.45
CA LEU A 133 0.41 5.61 -0.76
C LEU A 133 1.15 6.93 -0.98
N PHE A 134 1.01 7.86 -0.04
CA PHE A 134 1.53 9.22 -0.18
C PHE A 134 2.72 9.46 0.73
N ILE A 135 3.70 10.22 0.24
CA ILE A 135 4.82 10.73 1.03
C ILE A 135 4.65 12.24 1.17
N GLY A 136 4.39 12.69 2.40
CA GLY A 136 4.27 14.10 2.76
C GLY A 136 5.61 14.70 3.22
N LYS A 137 6.42 13.91 3.92
CA LYS A 137 7.71 14.37 4.47
C LYS A 137 8.85 14.30 3.47
N GLU A 138 9.60 15.40 3.37
CA GLU A 138 10.78 15.48 2.50
C GLU A 138 11.85 14.45 2.91
N ARG A 139 12.44 13.79 1.91
CA ARG A 139 13.51 12.79 2.09
C ARG A 139 13.14 11.61 3.01
N LEU A 140 11.85 11.31 3.18
CA LEU A 140 11.38 10.13 3.90
C LEU A 140 11.52 8.86 3.04
N SER A 141 11.87 7.74 3.67
CA SER A 141 11.71 6.41 3.07
C SER A 141 10.40 5.79 3.57
N GLN A 142 9.47 5.54 2.65
CA GLN A 142 8.23 4.83 2.92
C GLN A 142 8.37 3.39 2.45
N ASN A 143 8.48 2.46 3.40
CA ASN A 143 8.79 1.06 3.15
C ASN A 143 7.52 0.21 3.22
N VAL A 144 6.78 0.14 2.11
CA VAL A 144 5.51 -0.57 2.03
C VAL A 144 5.69 -2.04 1.64
N HIS A 145 4.93 -2.93 2.28
CA HIS A 145 4.77 -4.31 1.80
C HIS A 145 3.30 -4.62 1.54
N ASN A 146 2.93 -4.66 0.26
CA ASN A 146 1.55 -4.89 -0.15
C ASN A 146 1.32 -6.36 -0.50
N ILE A 147 0.19 -6.92 -0.08
CA ILE A 147 -0.23 -8.27 -0.46
C ILE A 147 -1.66 -8.24 -0.98
N VAL A 148 -1.87 -8.88 -2.12
CA VAL A 148 -3.20 -9.03 -2.72
C VAL A 148 -3.49 -10.53 -2.91
N ILE A 149 -4.58 -11.00 -2.32
CA ILE A 149 -5.06 -12.38 -2.47
C ILE A 149 -6.40 -12.35 -3.19
N VAL A 150 -6.43 -12.87 -4.41
CA VAL A 150 -7.67 -13.07 -5.18
C VAL A 150 -7.98 -14.56 -5.16
N GLU A 151 -9.00 -14.93 -4.39
CA GLU A 151 -9.36 -16.33 -4.19
C GLU A 151 -9.99 -16.96 -5.43
N GLU A 152 -10.19 -18.28 -5.39
CA GLU A 152 -10.75 -19.01 -6.53
C GLU A 152 -12.09 -18.44 -7.00
N GLY A 153 -12.18 -18.19 -8.31
CA GLY A 153 -13.38 -17.62 -8.95
C GLY A 153 -13.64 -16.15 -8.64
N ALA A 154 -12.79 -15.49 -7.85
CA ALA A 154 -12.92 -14.08 -7.52
C ALA A 154 -12.37 -13.17 -8.63
N GLU A 155 -12.81 -11.92 -8.63
CA GLU A 155 -12.37 -10.86 -9.54
C GLU A 155 -12.24 -9.55 -8.76
N LEU A 156 -11.10 -8.90 -8.86
CA LEU A 156 -10.80 -7.69 -8.11
C LEU A 156 -10.14 -6.65 -9.01
N HIS A 157 -10.72 -5.45 -9.03
CA HIS A 157 -10.17 -4.27 -9.68
C HIS A 157 -9.58 -3.33 -8.62
N ILE A 158 -8.35 -2.87 -8.79
CA ILE A 158 -7.66 -1.97 -7.86
C ILE A 158 -7.14 -0.75 -8.61
N ILE A 159 -7.32 0.43 -8.02
CA ILE A 159 -6.67 1.68 -8.42
C ILE A 159 -5.69 2.05 -7.32
N THR A 160 -4.40 2.17 -7.63
CA THR A 160 -3.39 2.66 -6.68
C THR A 160 -2.82 3.98 -7.16
N GLY A 161 -2.90 4.99 -6.31
CA GLY A 161 -2.26 6.28 -6.50
C GLY A 161 -1.06 6.45 -5.57
N CYS A 162 0.04 6.98 -6.11
CA CYS A 162 1.29 7.28 -5.43
C CYS A 162 1.78 8.68 -5.80
#